data_AF-A0A356QKJ1-F1
#
_entry.id   AF-A0A356QKJ1-F1
#
_cell.length_a   1.000
_cell.length_b   1.000
_cell.length_c   1.000
_cell.angle_alpha   90.00
_cell.angle_beta   90.00
_cell.angle_gamma   90.00
#
_symmetry.space_group_name_H-M   'P 1'
#
loop_
_entity.id
_entity.type
_entity.pdbx_description
1 polymer ?
#
loop_
_entity_poly.entity_id
_entity_poly.type
_entity_poly.pdbx_seq_one_letter_code
_entity_poly.pdbx_strand_id
1 'polypeptide(L)'
;MAVQQDEYESVTSPSVISSLLNTMIESGGVTLCLATPDARPEPVVLMEQHAGETLVMDLSSVDYLLSRLQQGEQFFLRGQSQGKVVRTPLLSLTETRRSGGRFLCCSNYPSSVEVLQRRESYRAELRMGMVVSALVVGESGESAQGELRDLSQDGRQLELPLTASGILAETQYSLKLAFTFPSGTYFEVNGVARHQKTDPERHMLRVGFRFAGCTSEQERQIWYFVCEIEREAARYKKEVQEERQPSPLFEQPGKRTPDTEHIGRRDIRRYATPMARRLVKVAAYLDAQLLMLQQGSDIDSRQLSRNADRLLMLHEEDREGLLFATRCLSLEPLLVRHGIAVAVHLLDLVGANMPRDVRKAIVASGLVHDLGKALIPQVVFKAPNFEATHRQALSEHVSLLMA
;
A
#
# COMPACT_ATOMS: atom_id res chain seq x y z
N MET A 1 -21.69 -12.97 27.87
CA MET A 1 -21.37 -13.00 26.43
C MET A 1 -22.67 -12.80 25.67
N ALA A 2 -22.96 -11.58 25.23
CA ALA A 2 -24.12 -11.30 24.39
C ALA A 2 -23.62 -11.22 22.95
N VAL A 3 -24.10 -12.13 22.10
CA VAL A 3 -23.93 -12.05 20.65
C VAL A 3 -24.68 -10.80 20.22
N GLN A 4 -23.94 -9.75 19.87
CA GLN A 4 -24.50 -8.54 19.27
C GLN A 4 -25.14 -9.00 17.96
N GLN A 5 -26.48 -8.97 17.89
CA GLN A 5 -27.21 -9.19 16.64
C GLN A 5 -26.80 -8.04 15.70
N ASP A 6 -25.95 -8.35 14.72
CA ASP A 6 -25.60 -7.44 13.63
C ASP A 6 -26.92 -7.07 12.92
N GLU A 7 -27.45 -5.87 13.14
CA GLU A 7 -28.75 -5.43 12.62
C GLU A 7 -28.59 -5.04 11.14
N TYR A 8 -28.98 -5.93 10.22
CA TYR A 8 -28.95 -5.68 8.78
C TYR A 8 -30.20 -4.87 8.37
N GLU A 9 -29.99 -3.83 7.57
CA GLU A 9 -31.07 -3.07 6.93
C GLU A 9 -31.40 -3.70 5.56
N SER A 10 -32.68 -3.94 5.28
CA SER A 10 -33.12 -4.50 4.00
C SER A 10 -33.38 -3.40 2.97
N VAL A 11 -32.69 -3.46 1.85
CA VAL A 11 -32.81 -2.53 0.72
C VAL A 11 -33.54 -3.22 -0.43
N THR A 12 -34.66 -2.66 -0.87
CA THR A 12 -35.52 -3.19 -1.94
C THR A 12 -35.56 -2.31 -3.20
N SER A 13 -34.97 -1.12 -3.16
CA SER A 13 -34.97 -0.19 -4.29
C SER A 13 -34.08 -0.70 -5.43
N PRO A 14 -34.60 -0.94 -6.65
CA PRO A 14 -33.83 -1.52 -7.76
C PRO A 14 -32.58 -0.72 -8.16
N SER A 15 -32.67 0.61 -8.14
CA SER A 15 -31.53 1.49 -8.47
C SER A 15 -30.43 1.40 -7.42
N VAL A 16 -30.81 1.30 -6.14
CA VAL A 16 -29.86 1.18 -5.02
C VAL A 16 -29.23 -0.21 -5.03
N ILE A 17 -30.02 -1.27 -5.25
CA ILE A 17 -29.53 -2.65 -5.40
C ILE A 17 -28.49 -2.70 -6.52
N SER A 18 -28.80 -2.14 -7.69
CA SER A 18 -27.88 -2.15 -8.83
C SER A 18 -26.58 -1.39 -8.52
N SER A 19 -26.67 -0.23 -7.87
CA SER A 19 -25.49 0.53 -7.45
C SER A 19 -24.61 -0.26 -6.48
N LEU A 20 -25.20 -0.92 -5.48
CA LEU A 20 -24.46 -1.72 -4.49
C LEU A 20 -23.75 -2.91 -5.15
N LEU A 21 -24.43 -3.61 -6.05
CA LEU A 21 -23.88 -4.74 -6.81
C LEU A 21 -22.78 -4.30 -7.78
N ASN A 22 -22.88 -3.12 -8.41
CA ASN A 22 -21.84 -2.58 -9.28
C ASN A 22 -20.55 -2.33 -8.50
N THR A 23 -20.64 -1.75 -7.30
CA THR A 23 -19.46 -1.58 -6.45
C THR A 23 -18.86 -2.93 -6.01
N MET A 24 -19.68 -3.96 -5.79
CA MET A 24 -19.18 -5.32 -5.52
C MET A 24 -18.44 -5.90 -6.74
N ILE A 25 -18.94 -5.67 -7.96
CA ILE A 25 -18.28 -6.06 -9.22
C ILE A 25 -16.95 -5.32 -9.38
N GLU A 26 -16.93 -4.00 -9.20
CA GLU A 26 -15.71 -3.17 -9.29
C GLU A 26 -14.62 -3.59 -8.31
N SER A 27 -15.01 -4.07 -7.12
CA SER A 27 -14.07 -4.60 -6.11
C SER A 27 -13.44 -5.93 -6.53
N GLY A 28 -14.05 -6.65 -7.47
CA GLY A 28 -13.52 -7.88 -8.08
C GLY A 28 -13.51 -9.12 -7.19
N GLY A 29 -13.97 -9.06 -5.93
CA GLY A 29 -13.96 -10.20 -5.03
C GLY A 29 -15.13 -10.19 -4.05
N VAL A 30 -15.89 -11.28 -4.02
CA VAL A 30 -17.00 -11.52 -3.09
C VAL A 30 -16.85 -12.88 -2.43
N THR A 31 -17.57 -13.11 -1.33
CA THR A 31 -17.59 -14.40 -0.64
C THR A 31 -18.92 -15.10 -0.90
N LEU A 32 -18.86 -16.34 -1.39
CA LEU A 32 -19.99 -17.24 -1.48
C LEU A 32 -20.13 -18.02 -0.18
N CYS A 33 -21.31 -17.97 0.42
CA CYS A 33 -21.66 -18.73 1.61
C CYS A 33 -22.82 -19.67 1.28
N LEU A 34 -22.64 -20.98 1.48
CA LEU A 34 -23.76 -21.92 1.35
C LEU A 34 -24.78 -21.71 2.48
N ALA A 35 -26.04 -22.07 2.24
CA ALA A 35 -27.11 -21.95 3.23
C ALA A 35 -26.89 -22.86 4.47
N THR A 36 -26.10 -23.91 4.33
CA THR A 36 -25.75 -24.82 5.44
C THR A 36 -24.90 -24.11 6.51
N PRO A 37 -25.28 -24.13 7.80
CA PRO A 37 -24.67 -23.34 8.87
C PRO A 37 -23.16 -23.53 9.10
N ASP A 38 -22.61 -24.68 8.72
CA ASP A 38 -21.21 -25.04 8.94
C ASP A 38 -20.34 -25.01 7.67
N ALA A 39 -20.91 -24.55 6.54
CA ALA A 39 -20.15 -24.44 5.31
C ALA A 39 -19.13 -23.30 5.41
N ARG A 40 -17.89 -23.60 5.03
CA ARG A 40 -16.83 -22.61 4.92
C ARG A 40 -17.20 -21.57 3.84
N PRO A 41 -17.06 -20.26 4.12
CA PRO A 41 -17.21 -19.23 3.10
C PRO A 41 -16.08 -19.30 2.08
N GLU A 42 -16.40 -19.19 0.79
CA GLU A 42 -15.42 -19.34 -0.28
C GLU A 42 -15.30 -18.09 -1.16
N PRO A 43 -14.08 -17.70 -1.58
CA PRO A 43 -13.88 -16.52 -2.41
C PRO A 43 -14.23 -16.80 -3.88
N VAL A 44 -15.05 -15.92 -4.46
CA VAL A 44 -15.50 -15.97 -5.86
C VAL A 44 -15.51 -14.57 -6.47
N VAL A 45 -15.65 -14.47 -7.79
CA VAL A 45 -15.71 -13.18 -8.48
C VAL A 45 -17.12 -12.93 -8.99
N LEU A 46 -17.72 -11.82 -8.59
CA LEU A 46 -18.94 -11.30 -9.21
C LEU A 46 -18.53 -10.48 -10.43
N MET A 47 -18.89 -10.95 -11.62
CA MET A 47 -18.36 -10.42 -12.89
C MET A 47 -19.25 -9.31 -13.44
N GLU A 48 -20.55 -9.58 -13.54
CA GLU A 48 -21.51 -8.69 -14.19
C GLU A 48 -22.89 -8.83 -13.54
N GLN A 49 -23.72 -7.80 -13.75
CA GLN A 49 -25.14 -7.84 -13.43
C GLN A 49 -25.95 -7.41 -14.66
N HIS A 50 -27.07 -8.09 -14.88
CA HIS A 50 -28.13 -7.66 -15.76
C HIS A 50 -29.32 -7.31 -14.88
N ALA A 51 -29.53 -6.01 -14.66
CA ALA A 51 -30.47 -5.51 -13.67
C ALA A 51 -31.88 -6.09 -13.86
N GLY A 52 -32.39 -6.78 -12.83
CA GLY A 52 -33.71 -7.43 -12.86
C GLY A 52 -33.74 -8.82 -13.52
N GLU A 53 -32.65 -9.27 -14.12
CA GLU A 53 -32.59 -10.54 -14.86
C GLU A 53 -31.66 -11.56 -14.17
N THR A 54 -30.36 -11.32 -14.20
CA THR A 54 -29.36 -12.29 -13.71
C THR A 54 -28.11 -11.65 -13.13
N LEU A 55 -27.44 -12.36 -12.24
CA LEU A 55 -26.06 -12.09 -11.84
C LEU A 55 -25.13 -13.10 -12.50
N VAL A 56 -23.96 -12.64 -12.96
CA VAL A 56 -22.93 -13.49 -13.58
C VAL A 56 -21.71 -13.53 -12.69
N MET A 57 -21.20 -14.72 -12.43
CA MET A 57 -20.08 -14.96 -11.53
C MET A 57 -19.09 -15.99 -12.07
N ASP A 58 -17.82 -15.82 -11.71
CA ASP A 58 -16.75 -16.78 -11.99
C ASP A 58 -16.54 -17.67 -10.75
N LEU A 59 -16.86 -18.95 -10.91
CA LEU A 59 -16.73 -19.97 -9.87
C LEU A 59 -15.53 -20.90 -10.11
N SER A 60 -14.58 -20.52 -10.98
CA SER A 60 -13.44 -21.37 -11.33
C SER A 60 -12.53 -21.70 -10.15
N SER A 61 -12.44 -20.80 -9.15
CA SER A 61 -11.68 -21.01 -7.91
C SER A 61 -12.31 -22.02 -6.95
N VAL A 62 -13.59 -22.35 -7.17
CA VAL A 62 -14.42 -23.18 -6.28
C VAL A 62 -15.19 -24.24 -7.07
N ASP A 63 -14.56 -24.77 -8.13
CA ASP A 63 -15.18 -25.73 -9.05
C ASP A 63 -15.73 -26.98 -8.35
N TYR A 64 -15.11 -27.40 -7.24
CA TYR A 64 -15.59 -28.48 -6.36
C TYR A 64 -16.99 -28.23 -5.76
N LEU A 65 -17.46 -26.98 -5.71
CA LEU A 65 -18.82 -26.65 -5.26
C LEU A 65 -19.86 -26.75 -6.39
N LEU A 66 -19.46 -26.77 -7.66
CA LEU A 66 -20.38 -26.66 -8.80
C LEU A 66 -21.42 -27.78 -8.82
N SER A 67 -21.02 -29.01 -8.52
CA SER A 67 -21.94 -30.16 -8.51
C SER A 67 -23.09 -29.97 -7.52
N ARG A 68 -22.77 -29.45 -6.32
CA ARG A 68 -23.74 -29.16 -5.26
C ARG A 68 -24.67 -28.01 -5.63
N LEU A 69 -24.10 -26.92 -6.17
CA LEU A 69 -24.86 -25.75 -6.61
C LEU A 69 -25.81 -26.09 -7.78
N GLN A 70 -25.37 -26.93 -8.71
CA GLN A 70 -26.21 -27.44 -9.82
C GLN A 70 -27.31 -28.40 -9.35
N GLN A 71 -27.12 -29.08 -8.23
CA GLN A 71 -28.15 -29.90 -7.58
C GLN A 71 -29.18 -29.07 -6.80
N GLY A 72 -29.09 -27.74 -6.85
CA GLY A 72 -30.05 -26.81 -6.26
C GLY A 72 -29.68 -26.32 -4.87
N GLU A 73 -28.45 -26.57 -4.40
CA GLU A 73 -28.01 -26.02 -3.13
C GLU A 73 -27.95 -24.49 -3.18
N GLN A 74 -28.63 -23.85 -2.21
CA GLN A 74 -28.74 -22.40 -2.16
C GLN A 74 -27.52 -21.77 -1.49
N PHE A 75 -27.20 -20.56 -1.92
CA PHE A 75 -26.06 -19.80 -1.42
C PHE A 75 -26.41 -18.32 -1.35
N PHE A 76 -25.65 -17.53 -0.61
CA PHE A 76 -25.72 -16.09 -0.69
C PHE A 76 -24.33 -15.50 -0.90
N LEU A 77 -24.30 -14.30 -1.47
CA LEU A 77 -23.07 -13.55 -1.67
C LEU A 77 -22.93 -12.51 -0.56
N ARG A 78 -21.70 -12.34 -0.10
CA ARG A 78 -21.31 -11.30 0.84
C ARG A 78 -20.14 -10.52 0.27
N GLY A 79 -20.23 -9.20 0.31
CA GLY A 79 -19.17 -8.31 -0.15
C GLY A 79 -19.15 -7.00 0.60
N GLN A 80 -18.28 -6.10 0.15
CA GLN A 80 -18.21 -4.73 0.66
C GLN A 80 -18.69 -3.79 -0.45
N SER A 81 -19.54 -2.84 -0.10
CA SER A 81 -19.96 -1.76 -0.99
C SER A 81 -20.04 -0.47 -0.19
N GLN A 82 -19.31 0.55 -0.64
CA GLN A 82 -19.33 1.89 -0.01
C GLN A 82 -19.10 1.87 1.52
N GLY A 83 -18.22 0.98 2.00
CA GLY A 83 -17.91 0.83 3.42
C GLY A 83 -18.96 0.06 4.25
N LYS A 84 -20.00 -0.47 3.60
CA LYS A 84 -21.02 -1.32 4.22
C LYS A 84 -20.80 -2.78 3.81
N VAL A 85 -21.13 -3.70 4.71
CA VAL A 85 -21.20 -5.13 4.36
C VAL A 85 -22.52 -5.33 3.63
N VAL A 86 -22.47 -5.78 2.39
CA VAL A 86 -23.66 -6.13 1.61
C VAL A 86 -23.79 -7.64 1.55
N ARG A 87 -25.02 -8.12 1.70
CA ARG A 87 -25.39 -9.53 1.63
C ARG A 87 -26.60 -9.68 0.72
N THR A 88 -26.54 -10.64 -0.21
CA THR A 88 -27.72 -11.02 -1.01
C THR A 88 -28.63 -11.94 -0.21
N PRO A 89 -29.91 -12.07 -0.60
CA PRO A 89 -30.73 -13.20 -0.19
C PRO A 89 -30.11 -14.52 -0.68
N LEU A 90 -30.74 -15.64 -0.29
CA LEU A 90 -30.43 -16.93 -0.87
C LEU A 90 -30.73 -16.90 -2.37
N LEU A 91 -29.71 -17.24 -3.15
CA LEU A 91 -29.68 -17.39 -4.58
C LEU A 91 -29.61 -18.88 -4.94
N SER A 92 -29.90 -19.17 -6.19
CA SER A 92 -29.77 -20.49 -6.78
C SER A 92 -29.13 -20.37 -8.15
N LEU A 93 -28.32 -21.35 -8.52
CA LEU A 93 -27.68 -21.39 -9.82
C LEU A 93 -28.75 -21.63 -10.89
N THR A 94 -28.78 -20.77 -11.91
CA THR A 94 -29.73 -20.90 -13.04
C THR A 94 -29.05 -21.48 -14.27
N GLU A 95 -27.78 -21.15 -14.48
CA GLU A 95 -27.00 -21.63 -15.63
C GLU A 95 -25.53 -21.83 -15.24
N THR A 96 -24.87 -22.78 -15.89
CA THR A 96 -23.42 -22.99 -15.79
C THR A 96 -22.86 -23.16 -17.19
N ARG A 97 -21.88 -22.34 -17.54
CA ARG A 97 -21.18 -22.42 -18.83
C ARG A 97 -19.68 -22.52 -18.61
N ARG A 98 -19.08 -23.49 -19.31
CA ARG A 98 -17.62 -23.59 -19.39
C ARG A 98 -17.14 -22.87 -20.64
N SER A 99 -16.28 -21.88 -20.49
CA SER A 99 -15.68 -21.13 -21.60
C SER A 99 -14.25 -20.74 -21.29
N GLY A 100 -13.31 -21.01 -22.20
CA GLY A 100 -11.89 -20.61 -22.03
C GLY A 100 -11.21 -21.16 -20.77
N GLY A 101 -11.64 -22.33 -20.27
CA GLY A 101 -11.12 -22.91 -19.03
C GLY A 101 -11.74 -22.35 -17.74
N ARG A 102 -12.71 -21.43 -17.83
CA ARG A 102 -13.43 -20.86 -16.69
C ARG A 102 -14.85 -21.40 -16.56
N PHE A 103 -15.36 -21.43 -15.34
CA PHE A 103 -16.75 -21.73 -15.00
C PHE A 103 -17.52 -20.43 -14.74
N LEU A 104 -18.20 -19.94 -15.78
CA LEU A 104 -19.09 -18.80 -15.69
C LEU A 104 -20.49 -19.29 -15.33
N CYS A 105 -21.03 -18.80 -14.22
CA CYS A 105 -22.32 -19.24 -13.72
C CYS A 105 -23.27 -18.07 -13.55
N CYS A 106 -24.56 -18.36 -13.75
CA CYS A 106 -25.64 -17.40 -13.61
C CYS A 106 -26.51 -17.72 -12.39
N SER A 107 -27.12 -16.70 -11.81
CA SER A 107 -28.14 -16.83 -10.77
C SER A 107 -29.23 -15.77 -10.95
N ASN A 108 -30.39 -15.98 -10.31
CA ASN A 108 -31.47 -15.00 -10.32
C ASN A 108 -31.00 -13.63 -9.78
N TYR A 109 -31.51 -12.54 -10.36
CA TYR A 109 -31.29 -11.21 -9.80
C TYR A 109 -32.05 -11.03 -8.47
N PRO A 110 -31.41 -10.50 -7.42
CA PRO A 110 -32.05 -10.38 -6.10
C PRO A 110 -33.09 -9.24 -6.06
N SER A 111 -34.26 -9.51 -5.48
CA SER A 111 -35.32 -8.51 -5.24
C SER A 111 -35.04 -7.59 -4.05
N SER A 112 -34.11 -7.98 -3.19
CA SER A 112 -33.67 -7.21 -2.02
C SER A 112 -32.20 -7.51 -1.73
N VAL A 113 -31.51 -6.64 -1.00
CA VAL A 113 -30.19 -6.91 -0.41
C VAL A 113 -30.16 -6.45 1.03
N GLU A 114 -29.46 -7.18 1.88
CA GLU A 114 -29.23 -6.84 3.28
C GLU A 114 -27.94 -6.05 3.40
N VAL A 115 -27.98 -4.93 4.11
CA VAL A 115 -26.83 -4.04 4.28
C VAL A 115 -26.57 -3.85 5.77
N LEU A 116 -25.37 -4.21 6.21
CA LEU A 116 -24.94 -3.99 7.58
C LEU A 116 -23.94 -2.84 7.64
N GLN A 117 -24.36 -1.77 8.31
CA GLN A 117 -23.51 -0.63 8.65
C GLN A 117 -22.94 -0.84 10.06
N ARG A 118 -21.75 -1.44 10.15
CA ARG A 118 -21.13 -1.79 11.43
C ARG A 118 -20.60 -0.60 12.26
N ARG A 119 -20.69 0.63 11.74
CA ARG A 119 -20.06 1.80 12.35
C ARG A 119 -21.00 3.00 12.25
N GLU A 120 -21.27 3.63 13.39
CA GLU A 120 -22.05 4.86 13.49
C GLU A 120 -21.25 6.09 13.02
N SER A 121 -19.93 6.07 13.19
CA SER A 121 -19.02 7.15 12.78
C SER A 121 -18.09 6.77 11.63
N TYR A 122 -17.89 7.73 10.72
CA TYR A 122 -16.94 7.62 9.61
C TYR A 122 -15.50 7.55 10.13
N ARG A 123 -14.67 6.71 9.48
CA ARG A 123 -13.22 6.60 9.75
C ARG A 123 -12.42 7.14 8.59
N ALA A 124 -11.65 8.17 8.86
CA ALA A 124 -10.66 8.67 7.94
C ALA A 124 -9.39 7.81 8.04
N GLU A 125 -9.07 7.10 6.95
CA GLU A 125 -7.87 6.27 6.85
C GLU A 125 -6.67 7.12 6.43
N LEU A 126 -5.57 6.99 7.16
CA LEU A 126 -4.32 7.66 6.81
C LEU A 126 -3.62 6.88 5.70
N ARG A 127 -3.41 7.55 4.56
CA ARG A 127 -2.76 6.96 3.39
C ARG A 127 -1.24 7.09 3.46
N MET A 128 -0.55 6.41 2.55
CA MET A 128 0.90 6.55 2.37
C MET A 128 1.28 8.04 2.23
N GLY A 129 2.15 8.52 3.12
CA GLY A 129 2.58 9.92 3.21
C GLY A 129 1.88 10.74 4.31
N MET A 130 0.79 10.25 4.89
CA MET A 130 0.09 10.88 6.02
C MET A 130 0.54 10.24 7.34
N VAL A 131 1.81 10.41 7.70
CA VAL A 131 2.38 9.77 8.89
C VAL A 131 2.08 10.61 10.13
N VAL A 132 1.30 10.06 11.06
CA VAL A 132 1.04 10.67 12.36
C VAL A 132 1.64 9.76 13.43
N SER A 133 2.67 10.25 14.11
CA SER A 133 3.32 9.52 15.20
C SER A 133 2.36 9.42 16.37
N ALA A 134 2.22 8.23 16.93
CA ALA A 134 1.41 7.97 18.10
C ALA A 134 2.29 7.46 19.24
N LEU A 135 2.06 7.98 20.44
CA LEU A 135 2.64 7.47 21.67
C LEU A 135 1.52 6.93 22.55
N VAL A 136 1.72 5.72 23.06
CA VAL A 136 0.87 5.08 24.07
C VAL A 136 1.67 5.04 25.36
N VAL A 137 1.12 5.56 26.45
CA VAL A 137 1.75 5.59 27.76
C VAL A 137 0.90 4.77 28.74
N GLY A 138 1.53 3.78 29.37
CA GLY A 138 0.96 2.95 30.44
C GLY A 138 0.92 3.66 31.78
N GLU A 139 0.20 3.10 32.75
CA GLU A 139 0.09 3.68 34.09
C GLU A 139 1.43 3.69 34.84
N SER A 140 2.27 2.67 34.59
CA SER A 140 3.61 2.53 35.16
C SER A 140 4.66 3.48 34.54
N GLY A 141 4.27 4.30 33.56
CA GLY A 141 5.16 5.23 32.85
C GLY A 141 5.91 4.62 31.67
N GLU A 142 5.74 3.32 31.41
CA GLU A 142 6.24 2.71 30.17
C GLU A 142 5.51 3.29 28.96
N SER A 143 6.22 3.40 27.83
CA SER A 143 5.63 3.94 26.61
C SER A 143 6.04 3.18 25.36
N ALA A 144 5.11 3.12 24.41
CA ALA A 144 5.32 2.55 23.09
C ALA A 144 5.00 3.58 22.02
N GLN A 145 5.94 3.75 21.09
CA GLN A 145 5.76 4.58 19.92
C GLN A 145 5.26 3.74 18.74
N GLY A 146 4.36 4.30 17.94
CA GLY A 146 3.87 3.70 16.71
C GLY A 146 3.21 4.74 15.82
N GLU A 147 2.30 4.28 14.97
CA GLU A 147 1.67 5.11 13.94
C GLU A 147 0.15 5.02 13.98
N LEU A 148 -0.52 6.15 13.75
CA LEU A 148 -1.96 6.19 13.55
C LEU A 148 -2.32 5.67 12.14
N ARG A 149 -3.25 4.73 12.07
CA ARG A 149 -3.72 4.10 10.82
C ARG A 149 -5.09 4.60 10.39
N ASP A 150 -6.02 4.74 11.34
CA ASP A 150 -7.33 5.35 11.10
C ASP A 150 -7.78 6.21 12.28
N LEU A 151 -8.62 7.22 12.00
CA LEU A 151 -9.23 8.08 13.01
C LEU A 151 -10.72 8.27 12.74
N SER A 152 -11.54 8.21 13.79
CA SER A 152 -12.97 8.55 13.80
C SER A 152 -13.28 9.44 15.00
N GLN A 153 -14.51 9.92 15.07
CA GLN A 153 -15.03 10.65 16.22
C GLN A 153 -14.94 9.85 17.53
N ASP A 154 -15.15 8.53 17.49
CA ASP A 154 -15.22 7.69 18.69
C ASP A 154 -13.93 6.93 19.01
N GLY A 155 -12.98 6.89 18.08
CA GLY A 155 -11.79 6.07 18.27
C GLY A 155 -10.77 6.12 17.15
N ARG A 156 -9.72 5.31 17.32
CA ARG A 156 -8.54 5.27 16.46
C ARG A 156 -7.96 3.86 16.34
N GLN A 157 -7.27 3.58 15.25
CA GLN A 157 -6.43 2.40 15.13
C GLN A 157 -4.95 2.80 15.09
N LEU A 158 -4.14 2.14 15.93
CA LEU A 158 -2.69 2.29 15.96
C LEU A 158 -2.01 1.02 15.46
N GLU A 159 -0.84 1.20 14.87
CA GLU A 159 0.12 0.14 14.61
C GLU A 159 1.35 0.37 15.51
N LEU A 160 1.67 -0.64 16.33
CA LEU A 160 2.70 -0.59 17.37
C LEU A 160 3.67 -1.77 17.20
N PRO A 161 4.92 -1.67 17.69
CA PRO A 161 5.82 -2.81 17.78
C PRO A 161 5.25 -3.91 18.68
N LEU A 162 5.60 -5.19 18.42
CA LEU A 162 5.14 -6.31 19.26
C LEU A 162 5.53 -6.15 20.75
N THR A 163 6.62 -5.44 21.05
CA THR A 163 7.08 -5.13 22.42
C THR A 163 6.07 -4.31 23.22
N ALA A 164 5.15 -3.59 22.55
CA ALA A 164 4.09 -2.83 23.21
C ALA A 164 3.02 -3.71 23.87
N SER A 165 3.03 -5.03 23.63
CA SER A 165 2.05 -5.96 24.20
C SER A 165 2.01 -5.94 25.73
N GLY A 166 3.14 -5.65 26.40
CA GLY A 166 3.20 -5.56 27.86
C GLY A 166 2.36 -4.40 28.41
N ILE A 167 2.51 -3.21 27.84
CA ILE A 167 1.75 -1.99 28.18
C ILE A 167 0.24 -2.20 27.94
N LEU A 168 -0.10 -3.01 26.93
CA LEU A 168 -1.48 -3.26 26.52
C LEU A 168 -2.16 -4.41 27.28
N ALA A 169 -1.41 -5.20 28.06
CA ALA A 169 -1.98 -6.29 28.87
C ALA A 169 -2.90 -5.73 29.97
N GLU A 170 -2.68 -4.48 30.38
CA GLU A 170 -3.46 -3.72 31.36
C GLU A 170 -4.77 -3.15 30.75
N THR A 171 -5.49 -3.97 29.98
CA THR A 171 -6.68 -3.56 29.19
C THR A 171 -7.86 -2.99 29.98
N GLN A 172 -7.84 -3.06 31.31
CA GLN A 172 -8.92 -2.57 32.17
C GLN A 172 -8.91 -1.05 32.38
N TYR A 173 -7.81 -0.37 32.04
CA TYR A 173 -7.63 1.05 32.32
C TYR A 173 -7.56 1.90 31.05
N SER A 174 -7.89 3.19 31.20
CA SER A 174 -7.74 4.17 30.12
C SER A 174 -6.26 4.55 30.00
N LEU A 175 -5.68 4.29 28.83
CA LEU A 175 -4.29 4.64 28.54
C LEU A 175 -4.21 6.06 28.01
N LYS A 176 -3.09 6.74 28.29
CA LYS A 176 -2.83 8.06 27.71
C LYS A 176 -2.29 7.90 26.30
N LEU A 177 -2.88 8.67 25.41
CA LEU A 177 -2.75 8.54 23.97
C LEU A 177 -2.33 9.91 23.41
N ALA A 178 -1.10 10.01 22.93
CA ALA A 178 -0.59 11.24 22.33
C ALA A 178 -0.35 11.07 20.83
N PHE A 179 -0.61 12.12 20.07
CA PHE A 179 -0.45 12.17 18.63
C PHE A 179 0.35 13.40 18.23
N THR A 180 1.26 13.21 17.29
CA THR A 180 2.03 14.29 16.70
C THR A 180 1.85 14.24 15.19
N PHE A 181 1.13 15.24 14.68
CA PHE A 181 0.94 15.43 13.25
C PHE A 181 2.20 16.05 12.61
N PRO A 182 2.41 15.90 11.29
CA PRO A 182 3.55 16.52 10.60
C PRO A 182 3.62 18.03 10.78
N SER A 183 2.48 18.69 10.98
CA SER A 183 2.38 20.11 11.32
C SER A 183 2.89 20.50 12.69
N GLY A 184 3.44 19.55 13.46
CA GLY A 184 3.77 19.76 14.86
C GLY A 184 2.54 19.90 15.75
N THR A 185 1.33 19.82 15.19
CA THR A 185 0.10 19.77 15.98
C THR A 185 0.15 18.55 16.88
N TYR A 186 0.02 18.82 18.17
CA TYR A 186 0.06 17.81 19.22
C TYR A 186 -1.33 17.65 19.82
N PHE A 187 -1.75 16.40 20.01
CA PHE A 187 -3.05 16.10 20.59
C PHE A 187 -2.93 14.95 21.59
N GLU A 188 -3.42 15.16 22.81
CA GLU A 188 -3.50 14.15 23.85
C GLU A 188 -4.94 13.85 24.22
N VAL A 189 -5.21 12.58 24.44
CA VAL A 189 -6.51 12.07 24.86
C VAL A 189 -6.32 10.79 25.66
N ASN A 190 -7.36 10.34 26.37
CA ASN A 190 -7.37 9.02 26.98
C ASN A 190 -8.15 8.05 26.10
N GLY A 191 -7.76 6.78 26.09
CA GLY A 191 -8.53 5.77 25.39
C GLY A 191 -8.33 4.37 25.91
N VAL A 192 -9.36 3.55 25.69
CA VAL A 192 -9.43 2.17 26.14
C VAL A 192 -9.20 1.26 24.94
N ALA A 193 -8.23 0.35 25.07
CA ALA A 193 -7.98 -0.67 24.05
C ALA A 193 -9.21 -1.58 23.90
N ARG A 194 -9.64 -1.84 22.66
CA ARG A 194 -10.84 -2.65 22.36
C ARG A 194 -10.52 -3.95 21.63
N HIS A 195 -9.72 -3.87 20.58
CA HIS A 195 -9.33 -5.03 19.79
C HIS A 195 -7.84 -4.98 19.51
N GLN A 196 -7.20 -6.15 19.55
CA GLN A 196 -5.78 -6.34 19.30
C GLN A 196 -5.62 -7.43 18.24
N LYS A 197 -4.78 -7.18 17.23
CA LYS A 197 -4.43 -8.16 16.20
C LYS A 197 -2.91 -8.17 16.04
N THR A 198 -2.29 -9.30 16.34
CA THR A 198 -0.86 -9.53 16.15
C THR A 198 -0.56 -9.94 14.71
N ASP A 199 0.56 -9.46 14.19
CA ASP A 199 1.19 -9.91 12.94
C ASP A 199 2.61 -10.40 13.29
N PRO A 200 2.79 -11.72 13.55
CA PRO A 200 4.07 -12.29 13.97
C PRO A 200 5.15 -12.16 12.90
N GLU A 201 4.79 -12.26 11.61
CA GLU A 201 5.75 -12.19 10.51
C GLU A 201 6.37 -10.80 10.38
N ARG A 202 5.59 -9.75 10.66
CA ARG A 202 6.05 -8.36 10.60
C ARG A 202 6.55 -7.82 11.94
N HIS A 203 6.47 -8.60 13.01
CA HIS A 203 6.72 -8.15 14.39
C HIS A 203 5.89 -6.90 14.80
N MET A 204 4.65 -6.81 14.31
CA MET A 204 3.76 -5.66 14.54
C MET A 204 2.44 -6.05 15.24
N LEU A 205 1.88 -5.10 15.96
CA LEU A 205 0.62 -5.21 16.69
C LEU A 205 -0.33 -4.08 16.26
N ARG A 206 -1.52 -4.43 15.80
CA ARG A 206 -2.60 -3.48 15.51
C ARG A 206 -3.57 -3.40 16.66
N VAL A 207 -3.84 -2.19 17.15
CA VAL A 207 -4.70 -1.97 18.31
C VAL A 207 -5.72 -0.88 18.00
N GLY A 208 -6.99 -1.19 18.21
CA GLY A 208 -8.05 -0.20 18.21
C GLY A 208 -8.30 0.37 19.60
N PHE A 209 -8.33 1.69 19.71
CA PHE A 209 -8.67 2.42 20.92
C PHE A 209 -10.00 3.14 20.73
N ARG A 210 -10.84 3.12 21.76
CA ARG A 210 -12.00 4.00 21.89
C ARG A 210 -11.62 5.16 22.80
N PHE A 211 -11.94 6.39 22.43
CA PHE A 211 -11.68 7.53 23.29
C PHE A 211 -12.51 7.47 24.59
N ALA A 212 -11.97 8.00 25.67
CA ALA A 212 -12.60 8.00 26.98
C ALA A 212 -12.40 9.36 27.67
N GLY A 213 -13.48 9.91 28.24
CA GLY A 213 -13.42 11.15 29.01
C GLY A 213 -13.03 12.39 28.19
N CYS A 214 -13.40 12.45 26.90
CA CYS A 214 -13.12 13.61 26.06
C CYS A 214 -13.87 14.86 26.56
N THR A 215 -13.21 16.01 26.52
CA THR A 215 -13.88 17.30 26.64
C THR A 215 -14.51 17.70 25.30
N SER A 216 -15.48 18.60 25.32
CA SER A 216 -16.08 19.14 24.10
C SER A 216 -15.09 19.89 23.19
N GLU A 217 -13.94 20.32 23.72
CA GLU A 217 -12.84 20.86 22.92
C GLU A 217 -12.08 19.73 22.20
N GLN A 218 -11.75 18.66 22.91
CA GLN A 218 -11.10 17.48 22.32
C GLN A 218 -11.97 16.81 21.26
N GLU A 219 -13.28 16.70 21.47
CA GLU A 219 -14.22 16.18 20.46
C GLU A 219 -14.22 17.02 19.19
N ARG A 220 -14.20 18.35 19.32
CA ARG A 220 -14.09 19.27 18.18
C ARG A 220 -12.75 19.16 17.46
N GLN A 221 -11.66 18.97 18.19
CA GLN A 221 -10.33 18.73 17.62
C GLN A 221 -10.27 17.40 16.87
N ILE A 222 -10.83 16.32 17.43
CA ILE A 222 -10.95 15.01 16.77
C ILE A 222 -11.74 15.15 15.48
N TRP A 223 -12.90 15.82 15.51
CA TRP A 223 -13.71 16.06 14.32
C TRP A 223 -12.95 16.82 13.24
N TYR A 224 -12.24 17.88 13.63
CA TYR A 224 -11.35 18.63 12.74
C TYR A 224 -10.30 17.72 12.10
N PHE A 225 -9.62 16.87 12.90
CA PHE A 225 -8.63 15.94 12.37
C PHE A 225 -9.22 14.92 11.39
N VAL A 226 -10.40 14.37 11.69
CA VAL A 226 -11.10 13.43 10.79
C VAL A 226 -11.39 14.10 9.44
N CYS A 227 -11.95 15.32 9.45
CA CYS A 227 -12.25 16.07 8.22
C CYS A 227 -10.98 16.37 7.41
N GLU A 228 -9.90 16.74 8.08
CA GLU A 228 -8.63 17.07 7.44
C GLU A 228 -7.92 15.83 6.86
N ILE A 229 -7.96 14.70 7.57
CA ILE A 229 -7.47 13.42 7.05
C ILE A 229 -8.29 12.99 5.84
N GLU A 230 -9.62 13.12 5.88
CA GLU A 230 -10.48 12.81 4.74
C GLU A 230 -10.19 13.70 3.53
N ARG A 231 -10.08 15.01 3.77
CA ARG A 231 -9.77 16.01 2.75
C ARG A 231 -8.45 15.70 2.05
N GLU A 232 -7.41 15.41 2.83
CA GLU A 232 -6.09 15.07 2.30
C GLU A 232 -6.10 13.70 1.61
N ALA A 233 -6.79 12.69 2.15
CA ALA A 233 -6.91 11.37 1.51
C ALA A 233 -7.66 11.43 0.17
N ALA A 234 -8.70 12.28 0.07
CA ALA A 234 -9.48 12.48 -1.14
C ALA A 234 -8.67 13.16 -2.26
N ARG A 235 -7.70 14.01 -1.92
CA ARG A 235 -6.78 14.65 -2.87
C ARG A 235 -5.96 13.65 -3.70
N TYR A 236 -5.73 12.45 -3.16
CA TYR A 236 -5.00 11.37 -3.85
C TYR A 236 -5.85 10.55 -4.83
N LYS A 237 -7.18 10.72 -4.88
CA LYS A 237 -8.04 10.06 -5.89
C LYS A 237 -7.99 10.85 -7.21
N LYS A 238 -7.60 10.16 -8.28
CA LYS A 238 -7.13 10.69 -9.58
C LYS A 238 -8.17 11.41 -10.46
N GLU A 239 -9.44 11.53 -10.05
CA GLU A 239 -10.53 11.94 -10.94
C GLU A 239 -10.95 13.42 -10.82
N VAL A 240 -10.58 14.13 -9.75
CA VAL A 240 -10.92 15.56 -9.59
C VAL A 240 -9.73 16.28 -8.96
N GLN A 241 -8.64 16.44 -9.72
CA GLN A 241 -7.33 16.77 -9.16
C GLN A 241 -6.98 18.26 -9.14
N GLU A 242 -7.89 19.19 -9.46
CA GLU A 242 -7.48 20.58 -9.73
C GLU A 242 -7.83 21.66 -8.69
N GLU A 243 -8.62 21.40 -7.63
CA GLU A 243 -9.08 22.53 -6.76
C GLU A 243 -8.94 22.37 -5.24
N ARG A 244 -8.50 21.22 -4.70
CA ARG A 244 -8.43 21.04 -3.23
C ARG A 244 -7.07 21.44 -2.65
N GLN A 245 -7.07 22.45 -1.79
CA GLN A 245 -5.88 22.91 -1.04
C GLN A 245 -5.39 21.83 -0.05
N PRO A 246 -4.06 21.73 0.17
CA PRO A 246 -3.47 20.81 1.15
C PRO A 246 -4.01 21.04 2.57
N SER A 247 -4.03 19.98 3.36
CA SER A 247 -4.38 20.04 4.78
C SER A 247 -3.25 20.64 5.63
N PRO A 248 -3.52 21.66 6.47
CA PRO A 248 -2.51 22.27 7.34
C PRO A 248 -2.00 21.32 8.42
N LEU A 249 -2.71 20.21 8.72
CA LEU A 249 -2.21 19.17 9.65
C LEU A 249 -1.02 18.40 9.10
N PHE A 250 -0.90 18.35 7.77
CA PHE A 250 0.16 17.65 7.08
C PHE A 250 1.22 18.63 6.53
N GLU A 251 1.10 19.93 6.85
CA GLU A 251 2.05 20.98 6.51
C GLU A 251 3.06 21.21 7.64
N GLN A 252 4.34 20.89 7.44
CA GLN A 252 5.37 21.03 8.47
C GLN A 252 5.57 22.50 8.93
N PRO A 253 5.55 22.81 10.24
CA PRO A 253 5.68 24.16 10.75
C PRO A 253 7.17 24.54 10.69
N GLY A 254 7.48 25.71 10.15
CA GLY A 254 8.84 26.26 10.16
C GLY A 254 9.72 25.93 8.95
N LYS A 255 9.17 25.35 7.88
CA LYS A 255 9.84 25.32 6.57
C LYS A 255 8.91 25.83 5.46
N ARG A 256 8.85 27.16 5.31
CA ARG A 256 8.89 27.74 3.97
C ARG A 256 10.30 27.52 3.40
N THR A 257 10.61 26.26 3.14
CA THR A 257 11.62 25.86 2.16
C THR A 257 10.89 24.90 1.22
N PRO A 258 11.02 25.04 -0.11
CA PRO A 258 10.29 24.23 -1.08
C PRO A 258 10.78 22.77 -1.15
N ASP A 259 11.15 22.18 -0.01
CA ASP A 259 11.86 20.91 0.13
C ASP A 259 11.55 20.22 1.48
N THR A 260 10.40 19.55 1.58
CA THR A 260 10.15 18.35 2.42
C THR A 260 8.77 17.77 2.04
N GLU A 261 8.47 16.51 1.79
CA GLU A 261 9.14 15.27 1.36
C GLU A 261 8.00 14.32 1.00
N HIS A 262 7.71 14.13 -0.29
CA HIS A 262 6.72 13.15 -0.73
C HIS A 262 7.36 11.76 -0.68
N ILE A 263 7.13 11.02 0.40
CA ILE A 263 7.55 9.61 0.47
C ILE A 263 6.67 8.83 -0.51
N GLY A 264 7.27 8.33 -1.60
CA GLY A 264 6.63 7.46 -2.59
C GLY A 264 6.72 7.96 -4.04
N ARG A 265 7.04 9.23 -4.25
CA ARG A 265 7.47 9.74 -5.56
C ARG A 265 8.71 10.57 -5.33
N ARG A 266 9.83 10.12 -5.90
CA ARG A 266 11.04 10.93 -6.01
C ARG A 266 10.63 12.29 -6.53
N ASP A 267 10.79 13.29 -5.69
CA ASP A 267 10.36 14.63 -6.02
C ASP A 267 11.30 15.15 -7.09
N ILE A 268 10.84 15.01 -8.33
CA ILE A 268 11.58 15.37 -9.53
C ILE A 268 12.04 16.84 -9.42
N ARG A 269 11.33 17.71 -8.69
CA ARG A 269 11.69 19.12 -8.59
C ARG A 269 13.00 19.37 -7.83
N ARG A 270 13.42 18.45 -6.96
CA ARG A 270 14.63 18.55 -6.12
C ARG A 270 15.94 18.34 -6.86
N TYR A 271 15.88 17.75 -8.04
CA TYR A 271 17.07 17.56 -8.85
C TYR A 271 17.43 18.88 -9.53
N ALA A 272 18.68 19.30 -9.32
CA ALA A 272 19.20 20.60 -9.71
C ALA A 272 19.10 20.88 -11.22
N THR A 273 19.07 19.85 -12.05
CA THR A 273 19.01 20.00 -13.51
C THR A 273 17.86 19.20 -14.14
N PRO A 274 17.28 19.69 -15.26
CA PRO A 274 16.31 18.92 -16.05
C PRO A 274 16.83 17.55 -16.48
N MET A 275 18.14 17.41 -16.70
CA MET A 275 18.75 16.12 -17.03
C MET A 275 18.76 15.17 -15.83
N ALA A 276 19.11 15.65 -14.63
CA ALA A 276 19.03 14.87 -13.40
C ALA A 276 17.58 14.43 -13.10
N ARG A 277 16.59 15.29 -13.38
CA ARG A 277 15.16 14.96 -13.33
C ARG A 277 14.77 13.79 -14.23
N ARG A 278 15.41 13.66 -15.39
CA ARG A 278 15.13 12.58 -16.36
C ARG A 278 15.82 11.27 -15.96
N LEU A 279 16.94 11.34 -15.23
CA LEU A 279 17.65 10.21 -14.65
C LEU A 279 16.91 9.57 -13.47
N VAL A 280 16.02 10.31 -12.80
CA VAL A 280 15.17 9.80 -11.71
C VAL A 280 14.45 8.50 -12.08
N LYS A 281 13.96 8.38 -13.32
CA LYS A 281 13.28 7.16 -13.77
C LYS A 281 14.22 5.95 -13.86
N VAL A 282 15.47 6.16 -14.29
CA VAL A 282 16.50 5.10 -14.36
C VAL A 282 16.91 4.68 -12.95
N ALA A 283 17.11 5.67 -12.07
CA ALA A 283 17.43 5.39 -10.69
C ALA A 283 16.27 4.65 -9.98
N ALA A 284 15.00 4.97 -10.27
CA ALA A 284 13.83 4.33 -9.65
C ALA A 284 13.71 2.87 -10.04
N TYR A 285 14.06 2.57 -11.29
CA TYR A 285 14.22 1.20 -11.74
C TYR A 285 15.30 0.47 -10.94
N LEU A 286 16.51 1.04 -10.80
CA LEU A 286 17.60 0.39 -10.06
C LEU A 286 17.27 0.15 -8.58
N ASP A 287 16.59 1.08 -7.91
CA ASP A 287 16.10 0.87 -6.54
C ASP A 287 15.14 -0.32 -6.46
N ALA A 288 14.20 -0.44 -7.40
CA ALA A 288 13.27 -1.56 -7.44
C ALA A 288 14.00 -2.89 -7.68
N GLN A 289 15.01 -2.91 -8.55
CA GLN A 289 15.84 -4.10 -8.77
C GLN A 289 16.68 -4.47 -7.56
N LEU A 290 17.17 -3.48 -6.81
CA LEU A 290 17.91 -3.70 -5.58
C LEU A 290 17.04 -4.39 -4.52
N LEU A 291 15.79 -3.94 -4.36
CA LEU A 291 14.80 -4.57 -3.48
C LEU A 291 14.46 -6.00 -3.92
N MET A 292 14.24 -6.20 -5.23
CA MET A 292 13.93 -7.51 -5.79
C MET A 292 15.08 -8.51 -5.59
N LEU A 293 16.33 -8.07 -5.80
CA LEU A 293 17.51 -8.90 -5.54
C LEU A 293 17.62 -9.30 -4.07
N GLN A 294 17.36 -8.38 -3.14
CA GLN A 294 17.34 -8.69 -1.70
C GLN A 294 16.25 -9.71 -1.32
N GLN A 295 15.19 -9.82 -2.13
CA GLN A 295 14.12 -10.81 -1.99
C GLN A 295 14.40 -12.11 -2.76
N GLY A 296 15.59 -12.27 -3.35
CA GLY A 296 15.99 -13.46 -4.11
C GLY A 296 15.37 -13.55 -5.52
N SER A 297 14.88 -12.43 -6.06
CA SER A 297 14.35 -12.36 -7.43
C SER A 297 15.42 -11.93 -8.44
N ASP A 298 15.28 -12.38 -9.68
CA ASP A 298 16.14 -11.99 -10.80
C ASP A 298 15.94 -10.54 -11.26
N ILE A 299 16.92 -10.02 -11.99
CA ILE A 299 16.85 -8.72 -12.67
C ILE A 299 15.92 -8.82 -13.89
N ASP A 300 14.99 -7.88 -14.03
CA ASP A 300 14.13 -7.73 -15.22
C ASP A 300 14.95 -7.23 -16.42
N SER A 301 15.39 -8.18 -17.24
CA SER A 301 16.16 -7.92 -18.46
C SER A 301 15.46 -7.00 -19.48
N ARG A 302 14.12 -7.01 -19.53
CA ARG A 302 13.35 -6.16 -20.46
C ARG A 302 13.38 -4.71 -20.00
N GLN A 303 13.17 -4.47 -18.70
CA GLN A 303 13.25 -3.13 -18.13
C GLN A 303 14.70 -2.60 -18.12
N LEU A 304 15.69 -3.47 -17.89
CA LEU A 304 17.10 -3.12 -18.01
C LEU A 304 17.42 -2.58 -19.41
N SER A 305 17.00 -3.33 -20.43
CA SER A 305 17.19 -2.98 -21.84
C SER A 305 16.57 -1.62 -22.18
N ARG A 306 15.34 -1.35 -21.70
CA ARG A 306 14.65 -0.06 -21.89
C ARG A 306 15.35 1.10 -21.19
N ASN A 307 15.86 0.89 -19.98
CA ASN A 307 16.58 1.93 -19.25
C ASN A 307 17.97 2.20 -19.85
N ALA A 308 18.62 1.19 -20.43
CA ALA A 308 19.84 1.39 -21.20
C ALA A 308 19.58 2.25 -22.45
N ASP A 309 18.54 1.92 -23.25
CA ASP A 309 18.14 2.76 -24.40
C ASP A 309 17.86 4.21 -23.99
N ARG A 310 17.23 4.40 -22.82
CA ARG A 310 16.96 5.72 -22.27
C ARG A 310 18.25 6.50 -22.02
N LEU A 311 19.26 5.89 -21.41
CA LEU A 311 20.55 6.56 -21.20
C LEU A 311 21.27 6.90 -22.51
N LEU A 312 21.18 6.02 -23.52
CA LEU A 312 21.71 6.31 -24.87
C LEU A 312 21.04 7.56 -25.46
N MET A 313 19.70 7.64 -25.41
CA MET A 313 18.97 8.82 -25.90
C MET A 313 19.35 10.10 -25.14
N LEU A 314 19.47 10.03 -23.80
CA LEU A 314 19.89 11.19 -23.01
C LEU A 314 21.30 11.67 -23.36
N HIS A 315 22.21 10.74 -23.68
CA HIS A 315 23.59 11.05 -24.06
C HIS A 315 23.67 11.68 -25.44
N GLU A 316 22.87 11.17 -26.39
CA GLU A 316 22.76 11.72 -27.75
C GLU A 316 22.12 13.12 -27.76
N GLU A 317 21.18 13.38 -26.86
CA GLU A 317 20.53 14.69 -26.73
C GLU A 317 21.42 15.76 -26.09
N ASP A 318 22.08 15.45 -24.98
CA ASP A 318 22.95 16.38 -24.25
C ASP A 318 23.99 15.62 -23.41
N ARG A 319 25.12 15.32 -24.07
CA ARG A 319 26.27 14.61 -23.49
C ARG A 319 26.79 15.27 -22.22
N GLU A 320 27.05 16.57 -22.25
CA GLU A 320 27.69 17.29 -21.15
C GLU A 320 26.72 17.44 -19.97
N GLY A 321 25.45 17.75 -20.24
CA GLY A 321 24.41 17.81 -19.23
C GLY A 321 24.15 16.45 -18.58
N LEU A 322 24.26 15.34 -19.33
CA LEU A 322 24.14 13.99 -18.78
C LEU A 322 25.31 13.65 -17.84
N LEU A 323 26.55 13.94 -18.26
CA LEU A 323 27.73 13.75 -17.42
C LEU A 323 27.63 14.56 -16.12
N PHE A 324 27.25 15.83 -16.21
CA PHE A 324 27.03 16.67 -15.03
C PHE A 324 25.90 16.14 -14.13
N ALA A 325 24.79 15.69 -14.73
CA ALA A 325 23.64 15.19 -13.99
C ALA A 325 23.94 13.97 -13.11
N THR A 326 24.92 13.12 -13.46
CA THR A 326 25.36 12.00 -12.61
C THR A 326 25.84 12.45 -11.22
N ARG A 327 26.40 13.67 -11.12
CA ARG A 327 26.86 14.26 -9.86
C ARG A 327 25.72 14.89 -9.05
N CYS A 328 24.60 15.21 -9.70
CA CYS A 328 23.42 15.83 -9.10
C CYS A 328 22.40 14.84 -8.52
N LEU A 329 22.71 13.54 -8.48
CA LEU A 329 21.84 12.50 -7.91
C LEU A 329 22.07 12.29 -6.40
N SER A 330 22.39 13.33 -5.63
CA SER A 330 22.75 13.22 -4.21
C SER A 330 21.68 12.58 -3.32
N LEU A 331 20.42 12.63 -3.75
CA LEU A 331 19.26 12.04 -3.07
C LEU A 331 19.13 10.52 -3.25
N GLU A 332 19.90 9.94 -4.16
CA GLU A 332 19.83 8.51 -4.49
C GLU A 332 20.79 7.68 -3.63
N PRO A 333 20.48 6.39 -3.36
CA PRO A 333 21.41 5.50 -2.66
C PRO A 333 22.75 5.37 -3.39
N LEU A 334 23.83 5.13 -2.63
CA LEU A 334 25.20 5.09 -3.16
C LEU A 334 25.36 4.12 -4.34
N LEU A 335 24.82 2.90 -4.23
CA LEU A 335 24.90 1.88 -5.26
C LEU A 335 24.17 2.30 -6.55
N VAL A 336 23.03 2.98 -6.44
CA VAL A 336 22.27 3.48 -7.58
C VAL A 336 22.99 4.62 -8.28
N ARG A 337 23.53 5.57 -7.51
CA ARG A 337 24.35 6.68 -8.04
C ARG A 337 25.57 6.14 -8.78
N HIS A 338 26.25 5.18 -8.17
CA HIS A 338 27.43 4.53 -8.72
C HIS A 338 27.12 3.79 -10.03
N GLY A 339 26.07 2.96 -10.07
CA GLY A 339 25.67 2.24 -11.28
C GLY A 339 25.34 3.18 -12.44
N ILE A 340 24.61 4.28 -12.19
CA ILE A 340 24.30 5.28 -13.22
C ILE A 340 25.56 6.02 -13.68
N ALA A 341 26.40 6.45 -12.74
CA ALA A 341 27.64 7.15 -13.07
C ALA A 341 28.55 6.28 -13.95
N VAL A 342 28.77 5.01 -13.56
CA VAL A 342 29.58 4.06 -14.33
C VAL A 342 28.97 3.84 -15.72
N ALA A 343 27.67 3.59 -15.82
CA ALA A 343 27.01 3.39 -17.11
C ALA A 343 27.18 4.59 -18.05
N VAL A 344 26.99 5.82 -17.55
CA VAL A 344 27.14 7.06 -18.33
C VAL A 344 28.59 7.31 -18.72
N HIS A 345 29.54 7.11 -17.79
CA HIS A 345 30.96 7.31 -18.09
C HIS A 345 31.51 6.26 -19.07
N LEU A 346 31.07 5.00 -18.96
CA LEU A 346 31.43 3.97 -19.92
C LEU A 346 30.87 4.28 -21.31
N LEU A 347 29.61 4.72 -21.39
CA LEU A 347 29.00 5.16 -22.65
C LEU A 347 29.78 6.31 -23.29
N ASP A 348 30.20 7.27 -22.47
CA ASP A 348 30.99 8.40 -22.94
C ASP A 348 32.36 7.99 -23.44
N LEU A 349 33.01 7.07 -22.73
CA LEU A 349 34.35 6.57 -23.05
C LEU A 349 34.38 5.79 -24.37
N VAL A 350 33.40 4.93 -24.63
CA VAL A 350 33.38 4.14 -25.88
C VAL A 350 33.06 4.96 -27.12
N GLY A 351 32.41 6.12 -26.96
CA GLY A 351 32.14 7.05 -28.04
C GLY A 351 31.25 6.50 -29.16
N ALA A 352 31.03 7.31 -30.21
CA ALA A 352 30.06 7.00 -31.27
C ALA A 352 30.52 5.91 -32.26
N ASN A 353 31.80 5.55 -32.28
CA ASN A 353 32.39 4.59 -33.22
C ASN A 353 31.99 3.13 -32.92
N MET A 354 31.45 2.87 -31.72
CA MET A 354 30.99 1.55 -31.30
C MET A 354 29.55 1.29 -31.79
N PRO A 355 29.23 0.10 -32.32
CA PRO A 355 27.86 -0.25 -32.69
C PRO A 355 26.87 -0.01 -31.55
N ARG A 356 25.68 0.49 -31.89
CA ARG A 356 24.66 0.89 -30.91
C ARG A 356 24.31 -0.24 -29.93
N ASP A 357 24.19 -1.46 -30.42
CA ASP A 357 23.84 -2.61 -29.57
C ASP A 357 24.94 -2.95 -28.56
N VAL A 358 26.21 -2.77 -28.95
CA VAL A 358 27.36 -2.94 -28.05
C VAL A 358 27.39 -1.82 -27.01
N ARG A 359 27.15 -0.56 -27.42
CA ARG A 359 27.02 0.57 -26.48
C ARG A 359 25.90 0.32 -25.46
N LYS A 360 24.75 -0.16 -25.93
CA LYS A 360 23.61 -0.51 -25.07
C LYS A 360 23.94 -1.63 -24.09
N ALA A 361 24.63 -2.67 -24.53
CA ALA A 361 25.09 -3.75 -23.66
C ALA A 361 26.04 -3.23 -22.57
N ILE A 362 26.99 -2.38 -22.93
CA ILE A 362 27.93 -1.75 -21.97
C ILE A 362 27.18 -0.91 -20.93
N VAL A 363 26.19 -0.11 -21.36
CA VAL A 363 25.35 0.67 -20.45
C VAL A 363 24.53 -0.23 -19.53
N ALA A 364 23.90 -1.27 -20.07
CA ALA A 364 23.14 -2.23 -19.28
C ALA A 364 24.03 -2.92 -18.23
N SER A 365 25.24 -3.35 -18.61
CA SER A 365 26.22 -3.91 -17.69
C SER A 365 26.62 -2.90 -16.63
N GLY A 366 26.94 -1.67 -16.99
CA GLY A 366 27.31 -0.60 -16.05
C GLY A 366 26.22 -0.31 -15.02
N LEU A 367 24.95 -0.33 -15.43
CA LEU A 367 23.79 -0.10 -14.55
C LEU A 367 23.69 -1.13 -13.42
N VAL A 368 24.07 -2.38 -13.66
CA VAL A 368 23.87 -3.49 -12.72
C VAL A 368 25.16 -4.12 -12.19
N HIS A 369 26.34 -3.67 -12.65
CA HIS A 369 27.63 -4.35 -12.39
C HIS A 369 27.94 -4.58 -10.91
N ASP A 370 27.46 -3.68 -10.05
CA ASP A 370 27.71 -3.70 -8.61
C ASP A 370 26.41 -3.90 -7.81
N LEU A 371 25.28 -4.23 -8.47
CA LEU A 371 23.98 -4.28 -7.81
C LEU A 371 23.89 -5.41 -6.78
N GLY A 372 24.61 -6.51 -6.98
CA GLY A 372 24.72 -7.61 -6.03
C GLY A 372 25.30 -7.22 -4.68
N LYS A 373 26.05 -6.11 -4.60
CA LYS A 373 26.56 -5.56 -3.33
C LYS A 373 25.44 -5.16 -2.35
N ALA A 374 24.20 -5.07 -2.80
CA ALA A 374 23.03 -4.90 -1.95
C ALA A 374 22.76 -6.09 -1.00
N LEU A 375 23.31 -7.27 -1.30
CA LEU A 375 23.19 -8.49 -0.49
C LEU A 375 24.19 -8.52 0.67
N ILE A 376 25.17 -7.61 0.69
CA ILE A 376 26.22 -7.54 1.71
C ILE A 376 25.75 -6.61 2.84
N PRO A 377 26.10 -6.91 4.12
CA PRO A 377 25.80 -6.04 5.24
C PRO A 377 26.20 -4.58 5.03
N GLN A 378 25.22 -3.67 5.21
CA GLN A 378 25.40 -2.23 4.96
C GLN A 378 26.44 -1.56 5.87
N VAL A 379 26.82 -2.22 6.97
CA VAL A 379 27.89 -1.77 7.88
C VAL A 379 29.25 -1.67 7.16
N VAL A 380 29.49 -2.50 6.15
CA VAL A 380 30.74 -2.49 5.36
C VAL A 380 30.90 -1.18 4.57
N PHE A 381 29.79 -0.59 4.11
CA PHE A 381 29.79 0.69 3.38
C PHE A 381 29.91 1.93 4.27
N LYS A 382 29.79 1.76 5.59
CA LYS A 382 29.89 2.83 6.59
C LYS A 382 31.23 2.84 7.33
N ALA A 383 32.14 1.93 6.98
CA ALA A 383 33.45 1.85 7.61
C ALA A 383 34.26 3.14 7.31
N PRO A 384 34.87 3.77 8.34
CA PRO A 384 35.65 4.99 8.15
C PRO A 384 36.94 4.75 7.35
N ASN A 385 37.50 3.54 7.43
CA ASN A 385 38.70 3.12 6.71
C ASN A 385 38.45 1.79 5.97
N PHE A 386 38.86 1.72 4.70
CA PHE A 386 38.61 0.57 3.84
C PHE A 386 39.75 -0.46 3.90
N GLU A 387 39.70 -1.33 4.92
CA GLU A 387 40.70 -2.38 5.13
C GLU A 387 40.56 -3.60 4.20
N ALA A 388 41.56 -4.49 4.19
CA ALA A 388 41.55 -5.68 3.34
C ALA A 388 40.37 -6.63 3.60
N THR A 389 39.93 -6.73 4.86
CA THR A 389 38.76 -7.50 5.30
C THR A 389 37.46 -6.96 4.71
N HIS A 390 37.30 -5.63 4.63
CA HIS A 390 36.16 -5.00 3.99
C HIS A 390 36.13 -5.25 2.47
N ARG A 391 37.31 -5.27 1.82
CA ARG A 391 37.41 -5.63 0.38
C ARG A 391 37.02 -7.08 0.13
N GLN A 392 37.40 -7.99 1.01
CA GLN A 392 37.01 -9.40 0.92
C GLN A 392 35.51 -9.57 1.09
N ALA A 393 34.90 -8.95 2.10
CA ALA A 393 33.45 -8.94 2.29
C ALA A 393 32.72 -8.37 1.06
N LEU A 394 33.24 -7.28 0.46
CA LEU A 394 32.69 -6.72 -0.78
C LEU A 394 32.70 -7.69 -1.96
N SER A 395 33.63 -8.65 -2.03
CA SER A 395 33.71 -9.62 -3.13
C SER A 395 32.74 -10.79 -2.98
N GLU A 396 32.19 -11.03 -1.78
CA GLU A 396 31.31 -12.16 -1.48
C GLU A 396 29.95 -12.08 -2.19
N HIS A 397 29.53 -10.89 -2.64
CA HIS A 397 28.25 -10.73 -3.36
C HIS A 397 28.14 -11.61 -4.60
N VAL A 398 29.24 -11.92 -5.28
CA VAL A 398 29.21 -12.78 -6.48
C VAL A 398 28.75 -14.18 -6.12
N SER A 399 29.29 -14.73 -5.03
CA SER A 399 28.88 -16.05 -4.52
C SER A 399 27.41 -16.03 -4.06
N LEU A 400 26.96 -14.94 -3.43
CA LEU A 400 25.57 -14.79 -3.00
C LEU A 400 24.57 -14.69 -4.15
N LEU A 401 25.00 -14.27 -5.33
CA LEU A 401 24.16 -14.26 -6.54
C LEU A 401 24.12 -15.62 -7.26
N MET A 402 25.06 -16.51 -6.97
CA MET A 402 25.16 -17.84 -7.58
C MET A 402 24.61 -18.96 -6.69
N ALA A 403 24.31 -18.65 -5.42
CA ALA A 403 23.69 -19.53 -4.45
C ALA A 403 22.16 -19.46 -4.57
#